data_AF-A0A9D6F416-F1
#
_entry.id   AF-A0A9D6F416-F1
#
_cell.length_a   1.000
_cell.length_b   1.000
_cell.length_c   1.000
_cell.angle_alpha   90.00
_cell.angle_beta   90.00
_cell.angle_gamma   90.00
#
_symmetry.space_group_name_H-M   'P 1'
#
loop_
_entity.id
_entity.type
_entity.pdbx_description
1 polymer ?
#
loop_
_entity_poly.entity_id
_entity_poly.type
_entity_poly.pdbx_seq_one_letter_code
_entity_poly.pdbx_strand_id
1 'polypeptide(L)' 'MSLRMRVHDREPIGMALRRFKKLLERSGLTKELRKRKHYEKPCEARRRAEMRKKSNIRKAKMVGRDGTQP' A
#
# COMPACT_ATOMS: atom_id res chain seq x y z
N MET A 1 2.22 5.12 -15.77
CA MET A 1 3.30 4.30 -15.19
C MET A 1 2.99 2.84 -15.52
N SER A 2 3.75 2.23 -16.42
CA SER A 2 3.53 0.83 -16.82
C SER A 2 4.20 -0.10 -15.81
N LEU A 3 3.44 -0.96 -15.12
CA LEU A 3 4.02 -2.06 -14.35
C LEU A 3 4.51 -3.13 -15.33
N ARG A 4 5.81 -3.39 -15.33
CA ARG A 4 6.42 -4.50 -16.06
C ARG A 4 7.18 -5.38 -15.08
N MET A 5 6.90 -6.68 -15.11
CA MET A 5 7.64 -7.70 -14.36
C MET A 5 8.23 -8.68 -15.37
N ARG A 6 9.55 -8.90 -15.29
CA ARG A 6 10.22 -9.95 -16.06
C ARG A 6 10.12 -11.25 -15.26
N VAL A 7 9.68 -12.32 -15.90
CA VAL A 7 9.63 -13.67 -15.34
C VAL A 7 10.85 -14.43 -15.87
N HIS A 8 11.49 -15.24 -15.03
CA HIS A 8 12.61 -16.08 -15.44
C HIS A 8 12.14 -17.53 -15.64
N ASP A 9 12.69 -18.24 -16.63
CA ASP A 9 12.19 -19.56 -17.05
C ASP A 9 12.34 -20.65 -15.98
N ARG A 10 13.23 -20.46 -15.00
CA ARG A 10 13.47 -21.40 -13.88
C ARG A 10 12.58 -21.15 -12.65
N GLU A 11 11.62 -20.23 -12.72
CA GLU A 11 10.81 -19.89 -11.56
C GLU A 11 9.46 -20.61 -11.54
N PRO A 12 9.06 -21.19 -10.40
CA PRO A 12 7.73 -21.74 -10.26
C PRO A 12 6.69 -20.61 -10.36
N ILE A 13 5.63 -20.84 -11.13
CA ILE A 13 4.60 -19.84 -11.45
C ILE A 13 4.01 -19.15 -10.21
N GLY A 14 3.88 -19.87 -9.09
CA GLY A 14 3.41 -19.32 -7.83
C GLY A 14 4.29 -18.21 -7.25
N MET A 15 5.61 -18.28 -7.43
CA MET A 15 6.53 -17.23 -6.98
C MET A 15 6.46 -15.98 -7.87
N ALA A 16 6.30 -16.16 -9.17
CA ALA A 16 6.08 -15.06 -10.10
C ALA A 16 4.80 -14.29 -9.73
N LEU A 17 3.68 -14.99 -9.50
CA LEU A 17 2.42 -14.39 -9.08
C LEU A 17 2.53 -13.63 -7.75
N ARG A 18 3.27 -14.18 -6.79
CA ARG A 18 3.47 -13.52 -5.49
C ARG A 18 4.23 -12.19 -5.63
N ARG A 19 5.24 -12.13 -6.50
CA ARG A 19 5.97 -10.88 -6.78
C ARG A 19 5.13 -9.89 -7.56
N PHE A 20 4.35 -10.35 -8.52
CA PHE A 20 3.42 -9.50 -9.25
C PHE A 20 2.40 -8.85 -8.30
N LYS A 21 1.83 -9.64 -7.38
CA LYS A 21 0.94 -9.12 -6.33
C LYS A 21 1.63 -8.07 -5.45
N LYS A 22 2.86 -8.33 -5.00
CA LYS A 22 3.66 -7.34 -4.25
C LYS A 22 3.93 -6.07 -5.06
N LEU A 23 4.20 -6.19 -6.36
CA LEU A 23 4.43 -5.04 -7.24
C LEU A 23 3.15 -4.19 -7.38
N LEU A 24 1.99 -4.84 -7.54
CA LEU A 24 0.68 -4.17 -7.54
C LEU A 24 0.42 -3.45 -6.22
N GLU A 25 0.67 -4.10 -5.08
CA GLU A 25 0.50 -3.50 -3.75
C GLU A 25 1.43 -2.31 -3.52
N ARG A 26 2.69 -2.41 -3.97
CA ARG A 26 3.69 -1.34 -3.87
C ARG A 26 3.35 -0.15 -4.77
N SER A 27 2.86 -0.41 -5.98
CA SER A 27 2.45 0.64 -6.90
C SER A 27 1.25 1.44 -6.39
N GLY A 28 0.49 0.89 -5.43
CA GLY A 28 -0.68 1.56 -4.86
C GLY A 28 -1.87 1.64 -5.82
N LEU A 29 -1.80 1.00 -7.00
CA LEU A 29 -2.82 1.07 -8.06
C LEU A 29 -4.20 0.64 -7.55
N THR A 30 -4.27 -0.41 -6.73
CA THR A 30 -5.51 -0.87 -6.08
C THR A 30 -6.08 0.16 -5.09
N LYS A 31 -5.22 0.91 -4.39
CA LYS A 31 -5.63 1.99 -3.47
C LYS A 31 -6.15 3.19 -4.26
N GLU A 32 -5.54 3.51 -5.39
CA GLU A 32 -5.99 4.60 -6.26
C GLU A 32 -7.35 4.29 -6.89
N LEU A 33 -7.53 3.08 -7.44
CA LEU A 33 -8.81 2.63 -7.96
C LEU A 33 -9.94 2.75 -6.93
N ARG A 34 -9.68 2.34 -5.68
CA ARG A 34 -10.66 2.47 -4.58
C ARG A 34 -11.01 3.92 -4.25
N LYS A 35 -10.03 4.84 -4.31
CA LYS A 35 -10.27 6.28 -4.07
C LYS A 35 -11.05 6.92 -5.21
N ARG A 36 -10.83 6.49 -6.46
CA ARG A 36 -11.47 7.06 -7.66
C ARG A 36 -12.84 6.45 -7.98
N LYS A 37 -13.23 5.37 -7.31
CA LYS A 37 -14.53 4.68 -7.55
C LYS A 37 -15.74 5.59 -7.33
N HIS A 38 -15.63 6.58 -6.44
CA HIS A 38 -16.68 7.55 -6.15
C HIS A 38 -16.07 8.96 -6.08
N TYR A 39 -16.87 9.97 -6.39
CA TYR A 39 -16.48 11.35 -6.14
C TYR A 39 -16.39 11.58 -4.64
N GLU A 40 -15.21 11.98 -4.17
CA GLU A 40 -15.00 12.42 -2.80
C GLU A 40 -14.93 13.95 -2.80
N LYS A 41 -15.75 14.60 -1.97
CA LYS A 41 -15.69 16.06 -1.83
C LYS A 41 -14.30 16.48 -1.36
N PRO A 42 -13.75 17.62 -1.82
CA PRO A 42 -12.39 18.03 -1.48
C PRO A 42 -12.19 18.22 0.04
N CYS A 43 -13.22 18.61 0.77
CA CYS A 43 -13.19 18.71 2.23
C CYS A 43 -13.03 17.33 2.91
N GLU A 44 -13.72 16.31 2.43
CA GLU A 44 -13.63 14.94 2.96
C GLU A 44 -12.27 14.32 2.65
N ALA A 45 -11.73 14.57 1.46
CA ALA A 45 -10.39 14.13 1.08
C ALA A 45 -9.30 14.72 2.02
N ARG A 46 -9.41 16.02 2.35
CA ARG A 46 -8.52 16.69 3.32
C ARG A 46 -8.66 16.07 4.72
N ARG A 47 -9.88 15.92 5.21
CA ARG A 47 -10.17 15.29 6.52
C ARG A 47 -9.62 13.86 6.60
N ARG A 48 -9.81 13.06 5.55
CA ARG A 48 -9.29 11.68 5.44
C ARG A 48 -7.76 11.64 5.45
N ALA A 49 -7.10 12.61 4.80
CA ALA A 49 -5.65 12.72 4.82
C ALA A 49 -5.09 13.05 6.21
N GLU A 50 -5.73 13.98 6.94
CA GLU A 50 -5.35 14.33 8.32
C GLU A 50 -5.53 13.16 9.29
N MET A 51 -6.66 12.47 9.22
CA MET A 51 -6.92 11.29 10.05
C MET A 51 -5.89 10.18 9.80
N ARG A 52 -5.49 9.97 8.53
CA ARG A 52 -4.39 9.03 8.19
C ARG A 52 -3.06 9.45 8.79
N LYS A 53 -2.70 10.74 8.73
CA LYS A 53 -1.47 11.26 9.36
C LYS A 53 -1.47 11.02 10.88
N LYS A 54 -2.56 11.39 11.56
CA LYS A 54 -2.73 11.17 13.01
C LYS A 54 -2.64 9.69 13.37
N SER A 55 -3.28 8.81 12.61
CA SER A 55 -3.24 7.36 12.81
C SER A 55 -1.83 6.79 12.64
N ASN A 56 -1.08 7.20 11.59
CA ASN A 56 0.29 6.76 11.38
C ASN A 56 1.23 7.22 12.50
N ILE A 57 1.09 8.47 12.97
CA ILE A 57 1.86 8.98 14.12
C ILE A 57 1.56 8.15 15.37
N ARG A 58 0.28 7.85 15.65
CA ARG A 58 -0.10 7.00 16.79
C ARG A 58 0.49 5.60 16.68
N LYS A 59 0.44 4.98 15.49
CA LYS A 59 1.06 3.67 15.25
C LYS A 59 2.57 3.68 15.47
N ALA A 60 3.27 4.68 14.94
CA ALA A 60 4.71 4.82 15.13
C ALA A 60 5.08 4.96 16.63
N LYS A 61 4.28 5.72 17.39
CA LYS A 61 4.45 5.87 18.84
C LYS A 61 4.17 4.56 19.61
N MET A 62 3.22 3.74 19.16
CA MET A 62 2.95 2.43 19.77
C MET A 62 4.06 1.41 19.46
N VAL A 63 4.53 1.35 18.21
CA VAL A 63 5.61 0.43 17.79
C VAL A 63 6.92 0.71 18.52
N GLY A 64 7.20 1.96 18.91
CA GLY A 64 8.36 2.29 19.75
C GLY A 64 8.24 1.88 21.23
N ARG A 65 7.06 1.44 21.68
CA ARG A 65 6.77 1.07 23.08
C ARG A 65 6.82 -0.45 23.31
N ASP A 66 6.59 -1.23 22.26
CA ASP A 66 6.67 -2.69 22.27
C ASP A 66 8.10 -3.11 21.87
N GLY A 67 8.99 -3.16 22.87
CA GLY A 67 10.39 -3.55 22.73
C GLY A 67 10.64 -5.02 22.41
N THR A 68 10.10 -5.54 21.30
CA THR A 68 10.70 -6.72 20.64
C THR A 68 11.79 -6.25 19.70
N GLN A 69 13.01 -6.19 20.26
CA GLN A 69 14.26 -6.21 19.52
C GLN A 69 14.32 -7.45 18.61
N PRO A 70 15.01 -7.41 17.45
CA PRO A 70 15.74 -8.59 17.01
C PRO A 70 16.91 -8.86 17.96
#